data_AF-A0A1H6SFB4-F1
#
_entry.id   AF-A0A1H6SFB4-F1
#
_cell.length_a   1.000
_cell.length_b   1.000
_cell.length_c   1.000
_cell.angle_alpha   90.00
_cell.angle_beta   90.00
_cell.angle_gamma   90.00
#
_symmetry.space_group_name_H-M   'P 1'
#
loop_
_entity.id
_entity.type
_entity.pdbx_description
1 polymer ?
#
loop_
_entity_poly.entity_id
_entity_poly.type
_entity_poly.pdbx_seq_one_letter_code
_entity_poly.pdbx_strand_id
1 'polypeptide(L)'
;MTLQDALATQPAWVQVWVFWLVIGAFVLPLGLLIWRRTRIAGIATIAASVVAGMSVDWIFGQLGYVRLLGLPHIVFWSPVAIYLFLLQRDPGVPARAALLIRVILITITISLAFDVTDVLRYALGDRAPY
;
A
#
# COMPACT_ATOMS: atom_id res chain seq x y z
N MET A 1 -16.78 -8.84 -14.59
CA MET A 1 -16.23 -7.52 -14.17
C MET A 1 -14.88 -7.78 -13.55
N THR A 2 -13.83 -7.14 -14.05
CA THR A 2 -12.49 -7.21 -13.48
C THR A 2 -12.35 -6.23 -12.31
N LEU A 3 -11.30 -6.38 -11.49
CA LEU A 3 -10.98 -5.40 -10.44
C LEU A 3 -10.75 -4.00 -11.04
N GLN A 4 -10.13 -3.94 -12.22
CA GLN A 4 -9.91 -2.69 -12.94
C GLN A 4 -11.24 -2.04 -13.38
N ASP A 5 -12.19 -2.82 -13.87
CA ASP A 5 -13.53 -2.31 -14.21
C ASP A 5 -14.23 -1.76 -12.96
N ALA A 6 -14.09 -2.44 -11.81
CA ALA A 6 -14.69 -2.00 -10.54
C ALA A 6 -14.07 -0.69 -10.03
N LEU A 7 -12.74 -0.56 -10.12
CA LEU A 7 -12.02 0.67 -9.79
C LEU A 7 -12.43 1.85 -10.70
N ALA A 8 -12.72 1.58 -11.98
CA ALA A 8 -13.15 2.62 -12.92
C ALA A 8 -14.53 3.22 -12.58
N THR A 9 -15.36 2.51 -11.80
CA THR A 9 -16.65 3.02 -11.31
C THR A 9 -16.53 3.90 -10.05
N GLN A 10 -15.35 3.97 -9.45
CA GLN A 10 -15.15 4.73 -8.22
C GLN A 10 -15.06 6.24 -8.49
N PRO A 11 -15.31 7.09 -7.47
CA PRO A 11 -15.11 8.53 -7.59
C PRO A 11 -13.71 8.88 -8.12
N ALA A 12 -13.62 9.93 -8.94
CA ALA A 12 -12.37 10.33 -9.58
C ALA A 12 -11.19 10.51 -8.60
N TRP A 13 -11.46 11.03 -7.40
CA TRP A 13 -10.43 11.20 -6.37
C TRP A 13 -9.82 9.87 -5.90
N VAL A 14 -10.60 8.79 -5.85
CA VAL A 14 -10.11 7.44 -5.52
C VAL A 14 -9.20 6.93 -6.62
N GLN A 15 -9.60 7.12 -7.88
CA GLN A 15 -8.79 6.69 -9.03
C GLN A 15 -7.44 7.40 -9.07
N VAL A 16 -7.43 8.72 -8.82
CA VAL A 16 -6.19 9.51 -8.71
C VAL A 16 -5.33 9.02 -7.55
N TRP A 17 -5.94 8.72 -6.39
CA TRP A 17 -5.21 8.19 -5.25
C TRP A 17 -4.60 6.81 -5.53
N VAL A 18 -5.34 5.89 -6.15
CA VAL A 18 -4.85 4.56 -6.54
C VAL A 18 -3.70 4.68 -7.54
N PHE A 19 -3.78 5.60 -8.49
CA PHE A 19 -2.66 5.88 -9.40
C PHE A 19 -1.42 6.37 -8.65
N TRP A 20 -1.58 7.31 -7.72
CA TRP A 20 -0.49 7.75 -6.84
C TRP A 20 0.06 6.60 -5.99
N LEU A 21 -0.80 5.74 -5.48
CA LEU A 21 -0.44 4.57 -4.68
C LEU A 21 0.44 3.60 -5.47
N VAL A 22 0.16 3.37 -6.75
CA VAL A 22 1.03 2.57 -7.62
C VAL A 22 2.42 3.17 -7.71
N ILE A 23 2.52 4.49 -7.88
CA ILE A 23 3.81 5.19 -7.88
C ILE A 23 4.50 5.03 -6.52
N GLY A 24 3.81 5.28 -5.42
CA GLY A 24 4.38 5.27 -4.07
C GLY A 24 4.79 3.88 -3.57
N ALA A 25 4.04 2.85 -3.92
CA ALA A 25 4.22 1.49 -3.40
C ALA A 25 5.01 0.56 -4.34
N PHE A 26 5.16 0.91 -5.63
CA PHE A 26 5.90 0.10 -6.61
C PHE A 26 7.06 0.86 -7.26
N VAL A 27 6.85 2.11 -7.68
CA VAL A 27 7.87 2.85 -8.44
C VAL A 27 8.92 3.49 -7.52
N LEU A 28 8.49 4.25 -6.51
CA LEU A 28 9.41 4.92 -5.59
C LEU A 28 10.36 3.94 -4.85
N PRO A 29 9.91 2.76 -4.38
CA PRO A 29 10.80 1.80 -3.73
C PRO A 29 11.94 1.29 -4.62
N LEU A 30 11.81 1.33 -5.95
CA LEU A 30 12.92 1.00 -6.86
C LEU A 30 14.11 1.95 -6.68
N GLY A 31 13.85 3.21 -6.34
CA GLY A 31 14.91 4.18 -6.02
C GLY A 31 15.72 3.79 -4.79
N LEU A 32 15.11 3.07 -3.83
CA LEU A 32 15.81 2.58 -2.63
C LEU A 32 16.84 1.48 -2.94
N LEU A 33 16.80 0.88 -4.13
CA LEU A 33 17.75 -0.15 -4.56
C LEU A 33 19.15 0.41 -4.87
N ILE A 34 19.23 1.72 -5.13
CA ILE A 34 20.49 2.43 -5.43
C ILE A 34 21.47 2.30 -4.25
N TRP A 35 20.99 2.50 -3.03
CA TRP A 35 21.85 2.51 -1.83
C TRP A 35 21.84 1.17 -1.11
N ARG A 36 23.03 0.63 -0.82
CA ARG A 36 23.19 -0.66 -0.11
C ARG A 36 22.41 -0.73 1.20
N ARG A 37 22.35 0.38 1.95
CA ARG A 37 21.64 0.46 3.25
C ARG A 37 20.13 0.34 3.14
N THR A 38 19.53 0.73 1.99
CA THR A 38 18.08 0.76 1.79
C THR A 38 17.55 -0.29 0.82
N ARG A 39 18.42 -1.11 0.21
CA ARG A 39 18.02 -2.17 -0.73
C ARG A 39 16.96 -3.11 -0.18
N ILE A 40 17.15 -3.57 1.05
CA ILE A 40 16.20 -4.48 1.71
C ILE A 40 14.85 -3.78 1.90
N ALA A 41 14.82 -2.50 2.24
CA ALA A 41 13.58 -1.72 2.33
C ALA A 41 12.86 -1.58 0.99
N GLY A 42 13.60 -1.31 -0.09
CA GLY A 42 13.04 -1.29 -1.45
C GLY A 42 12.42 -2.64 -1.82
N ILE A 43 13.19 -3.73 -1.66
CA ILE A 43 12.75 -5.09 -1.97
C ILE A 43 11.53 -5.50 -1.13
N ALA A 44 11.59 -5.28 0.18
CA ALA A 44 10.50 -5.63 1.09
C ALA A 44 9.22 -4.87 0.77
N THR A 45 9.33 -3.58 0.42
CA THR A 45 8.16 -2.77 0.03
C THR A 45 7.54 -3.30 -1.25
N ILE A 46 8.33 -3.56 -2.29
CA ILE A 46 7.82 -4.09 -3.57
C ILE A 46 7.20 -5.48 -3.37
N ALA A 47 7.90 -6.37 -2.68
CA ALA A 47 7.41 -7.73 -2.43
C ALA A 47 6.09 -7.71 -1.66
N ALA A 48 6.00 -6.91 -0.59
CA ALA A 48 4.75 -6.73 0.15
C ALA A 48 3.63 -6.17 -0.71
N SER A 49 3.90 -5.16 -1.55
CA SER A 49 2.91 -4.58 -2.46
C SER A 49 2.42 -5.57 -3.52
N VAL A 50 3.31 -6.39 -4.08
CA VAL A 50 2.94 -7.44 -5.04
C VAL A 50 2.06 -8.49 -4.38
N VAL A 51 2.47 -9.01 -3.22
CA VAL A 51 1.70 -10.04 -2.49
C VAL A 51 0.35 -9.47 -2.03
N ALA A 52 0.31 -8.22 -1.55
CA ALA A 52 -0.94 -7.55 -1.21
C ALA A 52 -1.86 -7.44 -2.43
N GLY A 53 -1.37 -6.90 -3.55
CA GLY A 53 -2.17 -6.75 -4.78
C GLY A 53 -2.72 -8.08 -5.32
N MET A 54 -1.91 -9.15 -5.32
CA MET A 54 -2.37 -10.50 -5.68
C MET A 54 -3.45 -11.02 -4.73
N SER A 55 -3.31 -10.75 -3.44
CA SER A 55 -4.30 -11.15 -2.44
C SER A 55 -5.60 -10.36 -2.57
N VAL A 56 -5.52 -9.06 -2.92
CA VAL A 56 -6.70 -8.23 -3.22
C VAL A 56 -7.46 -8.79 -4.42
N ASP A 57 -6.76 -9.08 -5.52
CA ASP A 57 -7.38 -9.66 -6.72
C ASP A 57 -8.01 -11.03 -6.42
N TRP A 58 -7.35 -11.86 -5.62
CA TRP A 58 -7.89 -13.12 -5.17
C TRP A 58 -9.17 -12.96 -4.34
N ILE A 59 -9.18 -12.07 -3.33
CA ILE A 59 -10.38 -11.80 -2.50
C ILE A 59 -11.50 -11.22 -3.38
N PHE A 60 -11.18 -10.33 -4.31
CA PHE A 60 -12.15 -9.77 -5.25
C PHE A 60 -12.80 -10.86 -6.10
N GLY A 61 -12.03 -11.84 -6.57
CA GLY A 61 -12.56 -12.99 -7.30
C GLY A 61 -13.53 -13.85 -6.49
N GLN A 62 -13.46 -13.83 -5.15
CA GLN A 62 -14.36 -14.59 -4.28
C GLN A 62 -15.57 -13.78 -3.79
N LEU A 63 -15.38 -12.51 -3.45
CA LEU A 63 -16.36 -11.69 -2.73
C LEU A 63 -16.86 -10.48 -3.54
N GLY A 64 -16.27 -10.20 -4.69
CA GLY A 64 -16.51 -8.99 -5.47
C GLY A 64 -15.89 -7.75 -4.83
N TYR A 65 -16.39 -6.57 -5.22
CA TYR A 65 -15.90 -5.29 -4.72
C TYR A 65 -16.47 -4.97 -3.34
N VAL A 66 -15.82 -5.47 -2.29
CA VAL A 66 -16.22 -5.27 -0.89
C VAL A 66 -15.13 -4.56 -0.08
N ARG A 67 -15.51 -3.93 1.02
CA ARG A 67 -14.56 -3.23 1.92
C ARG A 67 -13.44 -4.11 2.50
N LEU A 68 -13.64 -5.43 2.56
CA LEU A 68 -12.62 -6.37 3.01
C LEU A 68 -11.37 -6.41 2.11
N LEU A 69 -11.45 -5.85 0.89
CA LEU A 69 -10.31 -5.73 -0.01
C LEU A 69 -9.14 -4.93 0.56
N GLY A 70 -9.34 -4.10 1.60
CA GLY A 70 -8.22 -3.43 2.27
C GLY A 70 -7.38 -4.35 3.17
N LEU A 71 -7.89 -5.52 3.56
CA LEU A 71 -7.25 -6.41 4.54
C LEU A 71 -5.83 -6.85 4.14
N PRO A 72 -5.54 -7.25 2.89
CA PRO A 72 -4.19 -7.62 2.51
C PRO A 72 -3.17 -6.50 2.71
N HIS A 73 -3.52 -5.25 2.41
CA HIS A 73 -2.63 -4.12 2.65
C HIS A 73 -2.30 -3.98 4.13
N ILE A 74 -3.28 -4.11 5.02
CA ILE A 74 -3.05 -4.07 6.47
C ILE A 74 -2.03 -5.13 6.88
N VAL A 75 -2.20 -6.36 6.42
CA VAL A 75 -1.33 -7.49 6.79
C VAL A 75 0.10 -7.29 6.27
N PHE A 76 0.27 -6.89 5.01
CA PHE A 76 1.58 -6.86 4.36
C PHE A 76 2.31 -5.51 4.49
N TRP A 77 1.60 -4.38 4.47
CA TRP A 77 2.21 -3.06 4.59
C TRP A 77 2.46 -2.63 6.02
N SER A 78 1.72 -3.11 7.04
CA SER A 78 1.99 -2.68 8.43
C SER A 78 3.41 -3.02 8.90
N PRO A 79 3.94 -4.25 8.69
CA PRO A 79 5.34 -4.56 9.04
C PRO A 79 6.33 -3.72 8.24
N VAL A 80 6.07 -3.47 6.96
CA VAL A 80 6.92 -2.62 6.10
C VAL A 80 6.90 -1.17 6.58
N ALA A 81 5.74 -0.63 6.94
CA ALA A 81 5.61 0.73 7.44
C ALA A 81 6.40 0.93 8.74
N ILE A 82 6.32 -0.03 9.67
CA ILE A 82 7.12 -0.03 10.90
C ILE A 82 8.61 -0.06 10.56
N TYR A 83 9.02 -0.96 9.66
CA TYR A 83 10.42 -1.07 9.24
C TYR A 83 10.95 0.24 8.63
N LEU A 84 10.21 0.83 7.69
CA LEU A 84 10.54 2.11 7.05
C LEU A 84 10.61 3.26 8.07
N PHE A 85 9.68 3.30 9.03
CA PHE A 85 9.67 4.30 10.10
C PHE A 85 10.89 4.24 10.99
N LEU A 86 11.41 3.05 11.28
CA LEU A 86 12.65 2.87 12.02
C LEU A 86 13.86 3.22 11.16
N LEU A 87 13.90 2.71 9.92
CA LEU A 87 15.04 2.89 9.01
C LEU A 87 15.29 4.34 8.63
N GLN A 88 14.26 5.18 8.48
CA GLN A 88 14.45 6.59 8.12
C GLN A 88 15.22 7.43 9.15
N ARG A 89 15.38 6.93 10.39
CA ARG A 89 16.13 7.58 11.47
C ARG A 89 17.56 7.09 11.58
N ASP A 90 17.94 6.10 10.78
CA ASP A 90 19.30 5.54 10.78
C ASP A 90 20.30 6.55 10.21
N PRO A 91 21.33 6.97 10.97
CA PRO A 91 22.36 7.91 10.49
C PRO A 91 23.14 7.41 9.26
N GLY A 92 23.16 6.08 9.03
CA GLY A 92 23.79 5.47 7.86
C GLY A 92 22.96 5.55 6.58
N VAL A 93 21.73 6.06 6.64
CA VAL A 93 20.87 6.25 5.46
C VAL A 93 21.13 7.62 4.84
N PRO A 94 21.49 7.71 3.55
CA PRO A 94 21.69 8.99 2.88
C PRO A 94 20.42 9.86 2.90
N ALA A 95 20.57 11.17 3.05
CA ALA A 95 19.44 12.09 3.17
C ALA A 95 18.40 11.97 2.04
N ARG A 96 18.84 11.76 0.80
CA ARG A 96 17.95 11.54 -0.36
C ARG A 96 17.15 10.24 -0.24
N ALA A 97 17.77 9.17 0.27
CA ALA A 97 17.10 7.90 0.51
C ALA A 97 16.11 8.02 1.68
N ALA A 98 16.47 8.73 2.74
CA ALA A 98 15.57 9.00 3.86
C ALA A 98 14.33 9.82 3.44
N LEU A 99 14.51 10.82 2.57
CA LEU A 99 13.39 11.56 1.98
C LEU A 99 12.46 10.63 1.18
N LEU A 100 13.03 9.76 0.35
CA LEU A 100 12.27 8.79 -0.43
C LEU A 100 11.49 7.82 0.48
N ILE A 101 12.14 7.30 1.54
CA ILE A 101 11.48 6.48 2.57
C ILE A 101 10.30 7.21 3.19
N ARG A 102 10.43 8.50 3.53
CA ARG A 102 9.34 9.29 4.11
C ARG A 102 8.15 9.42 3.17
N VAL A 103 8.38 9.67 1.89
CA VAL A 103 7.31 9.78 0.89
C VAL A 103 6.57 8.44 0.73
N ILE A 104 7.31 7.33 0.65
CA ILE A 104 6.75 5.99 0.60
C ILE A 104 5.93 5.71 1.87
N LEU A 105 6.52 5.96 3.04
CA LEU A 105 5.90 5.74 4.34
C LEU A 105 4.60 6.53 4.51
N ILE A 106 4.59 7.82 4.14
CA ILE A 106 3.38 8.64 4.19
C ILE A 106 2.31 8.07 3.27
N THR A 107 2.68 7.70 2.04
CA THR A 107 1.74 7.15 1.04
C THR A 107 1.08 5.84 1.53
N ILE A 108 1.88 4.89 2.03
CA ILE A 108 1.33 3.62 2.54
C ILE A 108 0.55 3.83 3.84
N THR A 109 0.93 4.79 4.70
CA THR A 109 0.23 5.05 5.96
C THR A 109 -1.15 5.68 5.72
N ILE A 110 -1.26 6.61 4.76
CA ILE A 110 -2.56 7.17 4.37
C ILE A 110 -3.46 6.05 3.83
N SER A 111 -2.92 5.17 2.98
CA SER A 111 -3.69 4.05 2.42
C SER A 111 -4.14 3.08 3.51
N LEU A 112 -3.24 2.73 4.44
CA LEU A 112 -3.57 1.89 5.59
C LEU A 112 -4.69 2.49 6.46
N ALA A 113 -4.77 3.82 6.59
CA ALA A 113 -5.87 4.45 7.31
C ALA A 113 -7.22 4.21 6.62
N PHE A 114 -7.26 4.27 5.28
CA PHE A 114 -8.45 3.90 4.50
C PHE A 114 -8.76 2.40 4.66
N ASP A 115 -7.76 1.53 4.48
CA ASP A 115 -7.91 0.08 4.58
C ASP A 115 -8.47 -0.35 5.96
N VAL A 116 -7.91 0.20 7.05
CA VAL A 116 -8.38 -0.07 8.42
C VAL A 116 -9.83 0.39 8.58
N THR A 117 -10.17 1.59 8.10
CA THR A 117 -11.54 2.11 8.19
C THR A 117 -12.52 1.19 7.45
N ASP A 118 -12.16 0.74 6.26
CA ASP A 118 -13.00 -0.14 5.45
C ASP A 118 -13.15 -1.53 6.08
N VAL A 119 -12.07 -2.14 6.56
CA VAL A 119 -12.13 -3.43 7.25
C VAL A 119 -12.95 -3.35 8.54
N LEU A 120 -12.85 -2.25 9.30
CA LEU A 120 -13.68 -2.03 10.48
C LEU A 120 -15.16 -1.90 10.12
N ARG A 121 -15.51 -1.13 9.08
CA ARG A 121 -16.89 -1.03 8.58
C ARG A 121 -17.44 -2.37 8.10
N TYR A 122 -16.61 -3.14 7.39
CA TYR A 122 -16.96 -4.50 6.97
C TYR A 122 -17.28 -5.40 8.16
N ALA A 123 -16.44 -5.37 9.19
CA ALA A 123 -16.62 -6.15 10.42
C ALA A 123 -17.90 -5.72 11.19
N LEU A 124 -18.27 -4.45 11.11
CA LEU A 124 -19.52 -3.91 11.67
C LEU A 124 -20.77 -4.22 10.81
N GLY A 125 -20.60 -4.94 9.70
CA GLY A 125 -21.70 -5.39 8.84
C GLY A 125 -21.95 -4.51 7.61
N ASP A 126 -21.24 -3.39 7.46
CA ASP A 126 -21.31 -2.56 6.25
C ASP A 126 -20.39 -3.12 5.17
N ARG A 127 -20.99 -3.93 4.28
CA ARG A 127 -20.29 -4.64 3.21
C ARG A 127 -20.30 -3.87 1.89
N ALA A 128 -21.06 -2.78 1.79
CA ALA A 128 -21.15 -1.99 0.58
C ALA A 128 -19.85 -1.20 0.36
N PRO A 129 -19.40 -0.99 -0.88
CA PRO A 129 -18.16 -0.28 -1.15
C PRO A 129 -18.21 1.25 -0.91
N TYR A 130 -19.27 1.78 -0.27
CA TYR A 130 -19.46 3.21 0.03
C TYR A 130 -20.28 3.41 1.29
#